data_AF-A0A523YL42-F1
#
_entry.id   AF-A0A523YL42-F1
#
_cell.length_a   1.000
_cell.length_b   1.000
_cell.length_c   1.000
_cell.angle_alpha   90.00
_cell.angle_beta   90.00
_cell.angle_gamma   90.00
#
_symmetry.space_group_name_H-M   'P 1'
#
loop_
_entity.id
_entity.type
_entity.pdbx_description
1 polymer ?
#
loop_
_entity_poly.entity_id
_entity_poly.type
_entity_poly.pdbx_seq_one_letter_code
_entity_poly.pdbx_strand_id
1 'polypeptide(L)' 'MILAINTSTLQFSMALMEEDETVLGEFSVSKGKGHFGGLMPALDSLLTTTRSDIHDLKDLVFAL' A
#
# COMPACT_ATOMS: atom_id res chain seq x y z
N MET A 1 -10.28 -5.30 6.46
CA MET A 1 -8.95 -5.05 5.86
C MET A 1 -8.49 -3.62 6.09
N ILE A 2 -7.18 -3.44 6.28
CA ILE A 2 -6.51 -2.16 6.55
C ILE A 2 -5.41 -1.96 5.50
N LEU A 3 -5.35 -0.78 4.88
CA LEU A 3 -4.32 -0.37 3.94
C LEU A 3 -3.47 0.70 4.63
N ALA A 4 -2.20 0.42 4.84
CA ALA A 4 -1.25 1.37 5.36
C ALA A 4 -0.39 1.92 4.21
N ILE A 5 -0.25 3.25 4.13
CA ILE A 5 0.61 3.92 3.15
C ILE A 5 1.54 4.87 3.89
N ASN A 6 2.83 4.75 3.64
CA ASN A 6 3.85 5.64 4.18
C ASN A 6 4.54 6.39 3.05
N THR A 7 4.47 7.72 3.11
CA THR A 7 5.13 8.64 2.16
C THR A 7 6.11 9.61 2.84
N SER A 8 6.42 9.36 4.12
CA SER A 8 7.26 10.24 4.95
C SER A 8 8.74 10.26 4.59
N THR A 9 9.17 9.35 3.70
CA THR A 9 10.57 9.27 3.27
C THR A 9 10.73 9.65 1.81
N LEU A 10 11.97 9.62 1.32
CA LEU A 10 12.23 9.69 -0.12
C LEU A 10 11.70 8.46 -0.88
N GLN A 11 11.25 7.41 -0.19
CA GLN A 11 10.59 6.24 -0.75
C GLN A 11 9.12 6.23 -0.30
N PHE A 12 8.25 5.54 -1.02
CA PHE A 12 6.96 5.18 -0.47
C PHE A 12 6.93 3.69 -0.15
N SER A 13 6.17 3.33 0.87
CA SER A 13 5.84 1.95 1.16
C SER A 13 4.35 1.83 1.45
N MET A 14 3.83 0.63 1.28
CA MET A 14 2.45 0.31 1.59
C MET A 14 2.29 -1.15 1.97
N ALA A 15 1.33 -1.44 2.84
CA ALA A 15 1.03 -2.79 3.29
C ALA A 15 -0.49 -2.97 3.39
N LEU A 16 -0.95 -4.17 3.04
CA LEU A 16 -2.34 -4.59 3.17
C LEU A 16 -2.43 -5.63 4.28
N MET A 17 -3.30 -5.39 5.24
CA MET A 17 -3.46 -6.21 6.43
C MET A 17 -4.92 -6.60 6.65
N GLU A 18 -5.12 -7.74 7.29
CA GLU A 18 -6.40 -8.12 7.87
C GLU A 18 -6.61 -7.44 9.24
N GLU A 19 -7.85 -7.49 9.74
CA GLU A 19 -8.19 -6.96 11.08
C GLU A 19 -7.55 -7.73 12.23
N ASP A 20 -7.13 -8.97 11.98
CA ASP A 20 -6.39 -9.80 12.94
C ASP A 20 -4.87 -9.55 12.89
N GLU A 21 -4.45 -8.45 12.26
CA GLU A 21 -3.06 -8.02 12.10
C GLU A 21 -2.23 -8.90 11.14
N THR A 22 -2.84 -9.85 10.43
CA THR A 22 -2.14 -10.62 9.39
C THR A 22 -1.77 -9.72 8.21
N VAL A 23 -0.49 -9.68 7.84
CA VAL A 23 -0.01 -8.98 6.64
C VAL A 23 -0.23 -9.84 5.40
N LEU A 24 -1.07 -9.37 4.49
CA LEU A 24 -1.37 -10.05 3.22
C LEU A 24 -0.32 -9.76 2.14
N GLY A 25 0.27 -8.56 2.18
CA GLY A 25 1.32 -8.16 1.26
C GLY A 25 1.84 -6.76 1.57
N GLU A 26 3.05 -6.48 1.08
CA GLU A 26 3.70 -5.18 1.23
C GLU A 26 4.51 -4.81 -0.01
N PHE A 27 4.67 -3.51 -0.21
CA PHE A 27 5.55 -2.93 -1.20
C PHE A 27 6.42 -1.85 -0.54
N SER A 28 7.68 -1.80 -0.96
CA SER A 28 8.56 -0.65 -0.75
C SER A 28 9.19 -0.26 -2.07
N VAL A 29 9.00 0.99 -2.46
CA VAL A 29 9.45 1.49 -3.76
C VAL A 29 10.28 2.75 -3.54
N SER A 30 11.55 2.67 -3.91
CA SER A 30 12.43 3.83 -3.93
C SER A 30 11.94 4.86 -4.97
N LYS A 31 11.89 6.16 -4.61
CA LYS A 31 11.64 7.20 -5.62
C LYS A 31 12.65 7.08 -6.77
N GLY A 32 12.13 6.97 -7.98
CA GLY A 32 12.83 7.51 -9.15
C GLY A 32 12.82 9.05 -9.16
N LYS A 33 13.38 9.69 -10.19
CA LYS A 33 13.27 11.15 -10.36
C LYS A 33 11.79 11.55 -10.55
N GLY A 34 11.16 12.21 -9.56
CA GLY A 34 9.80 12.78 -9.67
C GLY A 34 8.89 12.55 -8.46
N HIS A 35 7.57 12.70 -8.67
CA HIS A 35 6.51 12.38 -7.69
C HIS A 35 6.37 10.86 -7.47
N PHE A 36 5.54 10.44 -6.51
CA PHE A 36 5.15 9.03 -6.25
C PHE A 36 4.30 8.42 -7.39
N GLY A 37 4.72 8.57 -8.64
CA GLY A 37 3.98 8.08 -9.82
C GLY A 37 3.82 6.55 -9.87
N GLY A 38 4.61 5.82 -9.10
CA GLY A 38 4.48 4.37 -8.92
C GLY A 38 3.43 3.94 -7.90
N LEU A 39 2.78 4.87 -7.18
CA LEU A 39 1.89 4.52 -6.07
C LEU A 39 0.62 3.79 -6.52
N MET A 40 -0.06 4.28 -7.55
CA MET A 40 -1.25 3.60 -8.08
C MET A 40 -0.92 2.24 -8.71
N PRO A 41 0.14 2.09 -9.54
CA PRO A 41 0.59 0.78 -10.00
C PRO A 41 0.96 -0.19 -8.87
N ALA A 42 1.60 0.29 -7.81
CA ALA A 42 1.94 -0.54 -6.65
C ALA A 42 0.69 -0.99 -5.88
N LEU A 43 -0.30 -0.10 -5.72
CA LEU A 43 -1.59 -0.43 -5.11
C LEU A 43 -2.34 -1.49 -5.92
N ASP A 44 -2.44 -1.31 -7.24
CA ASP A 44 -3.09 -2.26 -8.14
C ASP A 44 -2.40 -3.64 -8.09
N SER A 45 -1.06 -3.65 -8.12
CA SER A 45 -0.28 -4.88 -7.97
C SER A 45 -0.51 -5.53 -6.62
N LEU A 46 -0.61 -4.77 -5.53
CA LEU A 46 -0.85 -5.29 -4.19
C LEU A 46 -2.22 -5.98 -4.12
N LEU A 47 -3.29 -5.29 -4.50
CA LEU A 47 -4.64 -5.84 -4.51
C LEU A 47 -4.77 -7.06 -5.42
N THR A 48 -4.16 -7.01 -6.61
CA THR A 48 -4.17 -8.14 -7.56
C THR A 48 -3.44 -9.35 -7.00
N THR A 49 -2.27 -9.17 -6.39
CA THR A 49 -1.47 -10.28 -5.85
C THR A 49 -2.08 -10.89 -4.60
N THR A 50 -2.72 -10.09 -3.75
CA THR A 50 -3.44 -10.57 -2.57
C THR A 50 -4.86 -11.03 -2.88
N ARG A 51 -5.33 -10.86 -4.13
CA ARG A 51 -6.70 -11.15 -4.59
C ARG A 51 -7.75 -10.43 -3.75
N SER A 52 -7.45 -9.20 -3.37
CA SER A 52 -8.29 -8.36 -2.52
C SER A 52 -9.03 -7.32 -3.35
N ASP A 53 -10.26 -7.01 -2.98
CA ASP A 53 -11.01 -5.90 -3.57
C ASP A 53 -10.83 -4.64 -2.70
N ILE A 54 -10.70 -3.48 -3.34
CA ILE A 54 -10.64 -2.20 -2.62
C ILE A 54 -11.93 -1.90 -1.85
N HIS A 55 -13.07 -2.45 -2.25
CA HIS A 55 -14.34 -2.30 -1.55
C HIS A 55 -14.39 -3.06 -0.22
N ASP A 56 -13.49 -4.02 0.01
CA ASP A 56 -13.36 -4.75 1.29
C ASP A 56 -12.49 -3.98 2.30
N LEU A 57 -11.89 -2.87 1.87
CA LEU A 57 -11.09 -2.01 2.73
C LEU A 57 -11.97 -1.31 3.75
N LYS A 58 -11.69 -1.53 5.03
CA LYS A 58 -12.40 -0.89 6.14
C LYS A 58 -11.68 0.36 6.62
N ASP A 59 -10.35 0.35 6.57
CA ASP A 59 -9.53 1.45 7.06
C ASP A 59 -8.36 1.78 6.13
N LEU A 60 -8.04 3.07 6.05
CA LEU A 60 -6.88 3.60 5.35
C LEU A 60 -6.03 4.39 6.35
N VAL A 61 -4.81 3.92 6.58
CA VAL A 61 -3.81 4.57 7.43
C VAL A 61 -2.78 5.24 6.55
N PHE A 62 -2.49 6.52 6.83
CA PHE A 62 -1.56 7.30 6.04
C PHE A 62 -0.51 7.97 6.94
N ALA A 63 0.76 7.79 6.61
CA ALA A 63 1.90 8.47 7.23
C ALA A 63 2.55 9.44 6.23
N LEU A 64 2.69 10.70 6.65
CA LEU A 64 3.26 11.84 5.92
C LEU A 64 4.62 12.25 6.48
#